data_AF-A0A9D7I1T1-F1
#
_entry.id   AF-A0A9D7I1T1-F1
#
_cell.length_a   1.000
_cell.length_b   1.000
_cell.length_c   1.000
_cell.angle_alpha   90.00
_cell.angle_beta   90.00
_cell.angle_gamma   90.00
#
_symmetry.space_group_name_H-M   'P 1'
#
loop_
_entity.id
_entity.type
_entity.pdbx_description
1 polymer ?
#
loop_
_entity_poly.entity_id
_entity_poly.type
_entity_poly.pdbx_seq_one_letter_code
_entity_poly.pdbx_strand_id
1 'polypeptide(L)'
;MQIYPNSLAKTVESVEEAFFFGEKSPQTTRDQVARWIATRQGLDGSYADMFAPTPFDMKNGIRLFTGERVQPSASLRHVSGEEACRAMVHLNSKSKEAKAALARATAGMTARLNDVESNKHGMFCCGTCDPALWRNITSGGLHKSDRWLSSGMKALKAHRDDQGRWRRFPFFFTLLALVEIDLKAARDEMKYAAPKCESYIARNKGTRPIIKRRLAVAERVLEIAAV
;
A
#
# COMPACT_ATOMS: atom_id res chain seq x y z
N MET A 1 3.32 2.33 16.98
CA MET A 1 2.98 3.48 16.11
C MET A 1 3.73 4.72 16.57
N GLN A 2 4.41 5.45 15.67
CA GLN A 2 5.27 6.59 16.00
C GLN A 2 5.27 7.64 14.88
N ILE A 3 5.40 8.92 15.24
CA ILE A 3 5.64 10.00 14.26
C ILE A 3 7.14 10.13 14.02
N TYR A 4 7.53 10.14 12.76
CA TYR A 4 8.87 10.50 12.30
C TYR A 4 8.76 11.86 11.61
N PRO A 5 9.12 12.97 12.29
CA PRO A 5 8.84 14.33 11.80
C PRO A 5 9.41 14.63 10.41
N ASN A 6 10.50 13.94 10.06
CA ASN A 6 11.19 14.12 8.79
C ASN A 6 10.75 13.11 7.72
N SER A 7 9.83 12.17 7.97
CA SER A 7 9.45 11.16 6.96
C SER A 7 8.00 10.73 7.08
N LEU A 8 7.22 11.01 6.03
CA LEU A 8 5.85 10.51 5.89
C LEU A 8 5.89 9.00 5.76
N ALA A 9 6.79 8.48 4.93
CA ALA A 9 6.90 7.04 4.69
C ALA A 9 7.20 6.26 5.97
N LYS A 10 8.11 6.74 6.84
CA LYS A 10 8.38 6.08 8.13
C LYS A 10 7.22 6.18 9.11
N THR A 11 6.51 7.30 9.12
CA THR A 11 5.31 7.45 9.95
C THR A 11 4.22 6.47 9.51
N VAL A 12 3.95 6.39 8.20
CA VAL A 12 3.00 5.44 7.60
C VAL A 12 3.44 3.99 7.84
N GLU A 13 4.71 3.66 7.65
CA GLU A 13 5.27 2.32 7.95
C GLU A 13 5.00 1.91 9.40
N SER A 14 5.14 2.83 10.37
CA SER A 14 4.88 2.53 11.79
C SER A 14 3.39 2.31 12.11
N VAL A 15 2.51 2.91 11.30
CA VAL A 15 1.06 2.69 11.38
C VAL A 15 0.76 1.31 10.81
N GLU A 16 1.27 1.01 9.62
CA GLU A 16 1.13 -0.29 8.98
C GLU A 16 1.65 -1.42 9.85
N GLU A 17 2.81 -1.26 10.50
CA GLU A 17 3.38 -2.29 11.38
C GLU A 17 2.44 -2.61 12.55
N ALA A 18 1.90 -1.59 13.20
CA ALA A 18 0.95 -1.76 14.30
C ALA A 18 -0.31 -2.51 13.84
N PHE A 19 -0.91 -2.11 12.71
CA PHE A 19 -2.11 -2.78 12.20
C PHE A 19 -1.82 -4.19 11.67
N PHE A 20 -0.71 -4.38 10.97
CA PHE A 20 -0.35 -5.66 10.37
C PHE A 20 -0.11 -6.73 11.43
N PHE A 21 0.52 -6.39 12.57
CA PHE A 21 0.76 -7.31 13.68
C PHE A 21 -0.29 -7.25 14.78
N GLY A 22 -1.41 -6.52 14.59
CA GLY A 22 -2.51 -6.47 15.54
C GLY A 22 -2.20 -5.74 16.86
N GLU A 23 -1.22 -4.83 16.85
CA GLU A 23 -0.88 -4.02 18.02
C GLU A 23 -2.00 -3.03 18.33
N LYS A 24 -2.48 -3.04 19.58
CA LYS A 24 -3.48 -2.08 20.05
C LYS A 24 -2.81 -0.73 20.30
N SER A 25 -3.38 0.33 19.76
CA SER A 25 -2.95 1.72 20.01
C SER A 25 -4.11 2.53 20.61
N PRO A 26 -3.86 3.33 21.67
CA PRO A 26 -4.86 4.24 22.22
C PRO A 26 -5.40 5.21 21.15
N GLN A 27 -6.67 5.61 21.27
CA GLN A 27 -7.28 6.56 20.33
C GLN A 27 -6.54 7.90 20.30
N THR A 28 -6.01 8.36 21.43
CA THR A 28 -5.21 9.59 21.53
C THR A 28 -3.97 9.54 20.65
N THR A 29 -3.25 8.42 20.64
CA THR A 29 -2.10 8.18 19.77
C THR A 29 -2.53 8.17 18.30
N ARG A 30 -3.62 7.45 17.98
CA ARG A 30 -4.15 7.40 16.60
C ARG A 30 -4.51 8.79 16.09
N ASP A 31 -5.14 9.61 16.93
CA ASP A 31 -5.51 10.99 16.60
C ASP A 31 -4.29 11.90 16.43
N GLN A 32 -3.25 11.73 17.25
CA GLN A 32 -2.01 12.49 17.10
C GLN A 32 -1.32 12.18 15.77
N VAL A 33 -1.19 10.89 15.42
CA VAL A 33 -0.56 10.48 14.15
C VAL A 33 -1.39 10.94 12.95
N ALA A 34 -2.72 10.78 13.01
CA ALA A 34 -3.61 11.20 11.94
C ALA A 34 -3.56 12.72 11.70
N ARG A 35 -3.53 13.54 12.77
CA ARG A 35 -3.34 14.99 12.65
C ARG A 35 -2.00 15.34 12.01
N TRP A 36 -0.93 14.63 12.38
CA TRP A 36 0.37 14.87 11.76
C TRP A 36 0.36 14.54 10.27
N ILE A 37 -0.17 13.38 9.87
CA ILE A 37 -0.32 13.01 8.45
C ILE A 37 -1.19 14.03 7.72
N ALA A 38 -2.28 14.51 8.35
CA ALA A 38 -3.17 15.51 7.77
C ALA A 38 -2.49 16.82 7.40
N THR A 39 -1.43 17.23 8.12
CA THR A 39 -0.65 18.43 7.76
C THR A 39 0.05 18.32 6.41
N ARG A 40 0.16 17.11 5.85
CA ARG A 40 0.82 16.85 4.57
C ARG A 40 -0.13 16.93 3.37
N GLN A 41 -1.44 17.01 3.60
CA GLN A 41 -2.44 16.97 2.55
C GLN A 41 -2.34 18.20 1.63
N GLY A 42 -2.33 17.98 0.32
CA GLY A 42 -2.34 19.04 -0.69
C GLY A 42 -1.06 19.88 -0.80
N LEU A 43 -0.03 19.57 -0.01
CA LEU A 43 1.25 20.27 -0.11
C LEU A 43 1.98 19.94 -1.42
N ASP A 44 2.98 20.76 -1.75
CA ASP A 44 3.85 20.55 -2.91
C ASP A 44 4.44 19.12 -2.93
N GLY A 45 4.33 18.49 -4.10
CA GLY A 45 4.74 17.10 -4.28
C GLY A 45 3.69 16.06 -3.91
N SER A 46 2.52 16.45 -3.41
CA SER A 46 1.36 15.57 -3.36
C SER A 46 0.92 15.16 -4.77
N TYR A 47 0.36 13.95 -4.88
CA TYR A 47 -0.31 13.48 -6.08
C TYR A 47 -1.83 13.54 -5.86
N ALA A 48 -2.55 14.15 -6.81
CA ALA A 48 -4.02 14.22 -6.78
C ALA A 48 -4.58 14.76 -5.44
N ASP A 49 -3.96 15.80 -4.89
CA ASP A 49 -4.34 16.42 -3.61
C ASP A 49 -4.26 15.48 -2.38
N MET A 50 -3.57 14.34 -2.51
CA MET A 50 -3.30 13.43 -1.39
C MET A 50 -2.20 13.99 -0.47
N PHE A 51 -1.56 13.12 0.31
CA PHE A 51 -0.56 13.49 1.30
C PHE A 51 0.84 13.55 0.66
N ALA A 52 1.50 14.70 0.81
CA ALA A 52 2.82 14.91 0.23
C ALA A 52 3.93 14.24 1.06
N PRO A 53 4.87 13.51 0.43
CA PRO A 53 6.10 13.05 1.07
C PRO A 53 6.88 14.25 1.65
N THR A 54 7.75 14.01 2.63
CA THR A 54 8.60 15.08 3.17
C THR A 54 9.75 15.41 2.21
N PRO A 55 10.45 16.55 2.39
CA PRO A 55 11.67 16.83 1.63
C PRO A 55 12.75 15.75 1.78
N PHE A 56 12.83 15.12 2.96
CA PHE A 56 13.76 14.02 3.19
C PHE A 56 13.36 12.77 2.40
N ASP A 57 12.08 12.40 2.35
CA ASP A 57 11.59 11.28 1.53
C ASP A 57 11.87 11.56 0.05
N MET A 58 11.57 12.79 -0.40
CA MET A 58 11.80 13.23 -1.78
C MET A 58 13.29 13.23 -2.17
N LYS A 59 14.20 13.46 -1.22
CA LYS A 59 15.64 13.43 -1.49
C LYS A 59 16.22 12.01 -1.49
N ASN A 60 15.79 11.16 -0.56
CA ASN A 60 16.46 9.89 -0.29
C ASN A 60 15.72 8.68 -0.85
N GLY A 61 14.51 8.88 -1.37
CA GLY A 61 13.60 7.78 -1.67
C GLY A 61 12.97 7.20 -0.40
N ILE A 62 12.12 6.19 -0.61
CA ILE A 62 11.42 5.51 0.47
C ILE A 62 11.66 4.00 0.40
N ARG A 63 11.27 3.30 1.47
CA ARG A 63 11.12 1.85 1.47
C ARG A 63 9.67 1.51 1.71
N LEU A 64 9.16 0.55 0.94
CA LEU A 64 7.86 -0.05 1.16
C LEU A 64 7.89 -0.85 2.46
N PHE A 65 6.73 -1.19 3.02
CA PHE A 65 6.60 -1.96 4.25
C PHE A 65 7.42 -3.26 4.23
N THR A 66 7.48 -3.91 3.07
CA THR A 66 8.23 -5.15 2.80
C THR A 66 9.68 -4.91 2.36
N GLY A 67 10.17 -3.66 2.37
CA GLY A 67 11.59 -3.30 2.26
C GLY A 67 12.11 -2.97 0.86
N GLU A 68 11.33 -3.18 -0.20
CA GLU A 68 11.64 -2.73 -1.57
C GLU A 68 11.84 -1.20 -1.60
N ARG A 69 12.81 -0.73 -2.39
CA ARG A 69 13.14 0.70 -2.51
C ARG A 69 12.33 1.36 -3.62
N VAL A 70 11.81 2.55 -3.36
CA VAL A 70 11.25 3.44 -4.37
C VAL A 70 12.11 4.69 -4.45
N GLN A 71 12.67 4.95 -5.62
CA GLN A 71 13.54 6.11 -5.86
C GLN A 71 12.73 7.41 -5.89
N PRO A 72 13.38 8.57 -5.62
CA PRO A 72 12.81 9.90 -5.88
C PRO A 72 12.23 10.03 -7.29
N SER A 73 10.91 9.92 -7.42
CA SER A 73 10.23 9.83 -8.71
C SER A 73 8.73 10.10 -8.54
N ALA A 74 7.99 10.11 -9.65
CA ALA A 74 6.52 10.14 -9.61
C ALA A 74 5.94 8.98 -8.79
N SER A 75 6.53 7.77 -8.90
CA SER A 75 6.06 6.60 -8.14
C SER A 75 6.12 6.81 -6.63
N LEU A 76 7.13 7.54 -6.13
CA LEU A 76 7.24 7.85 -4.71
C LEU A 76 6.03 8.66 -4.23
N ARG A 77 5.60 9.66 -5.00
CA ARG A 77 4.47 10.53 -4.66
C ARG A 77 3.15 9.76 -4.67
N HIS A 78 2.97 8.89 -5.67
CA HIS A 78 1.77 8.04 -5.78
C HIS A 78 1.68 7.10 -4.58
N VAL A 79 2.70 6.26 -4.38
CA VAL A 79 2.76 5.27 -3.30
C VAL A 79 2.62 5.94 -1.93
N SER A 80 3.32 7.06 -1.71
CA SER A 80 3.25 7.76 -0.42
C SER A 80 1.85 8.32 -0.15
N GLY A 81 1.19 8.88 -1.18
CA GLY A 81 -0.16 9.41 -1.05
C GLY A 81 -1.19 8.31 -0.79
N GLU A 82 -1.11 7.21 -1.54
CA GLU A 82 -2.01 6.05 -1.44
C GLU A 82 -1.89 5.34 -0.09
N GLU A 83 -0.66 5.04 0.36
CA GLU A 83 -0.44 4.38 1.65
C GLU A 83 -0.75 5.32 2.83
N ALA A 84 -0.58 6.63 2.67
CA ALA A 84 -1.03 7.60 3.67
C ALA A 84 -2.56 7.67 3.77
N CYS A 85 -3.29 7.63 2.64
CA CYS A 85 -4.76 7.54 2.66
C CYS A 85 -5.22 6.29 3.40
N ARG A 86 -4.65 5.13 3.04
CA ARG A 86 -4.92 3.86 3.72
C ARG A 86 -4.62 3.93 5.22
N ALA A 87 -3.47 4.49 5.60
CA ALA A 87 -3.11 4.68 7.01
C ALA A 87 -4.14 5.56 7.74
N MET A 88 -4.61 6.64 7.12
CA MET A 88 -5.63 7.52 7.70
C MET A 88 -6.97 6.80 7.92
N VAL A 89 -7.38 5.93 6.99
CA VAL A 89 -8.57 5.07 7.16
C VAL A 89 -8.39 4.14 8.35
N HIS A 90 -7.27 3.42 8.43
CA HIS A 90 -6.97 2.52 9.54
C HIS A 90 -6.88 3.26 10.88
N LEU A 91 -6.31 4.46 10.91
CA LEU A 91 -6.23 5.28 12.11
C LEU A 91 -7.61 5.66 12.64
N ASN A 92 -8.66 5.71 11.81
CA ASN A 92 -10.04 6.02 12.20
C ASN A 92 -10.11 7.14 13.24
N SER A 93 -9.44 8.25 12.94
CA SER A 93 -9.26 9.34 13.90
C SER A 93 -10.59 10.04 14.20
N LYS A 94 -10.74 10.54 15.42
CA LYS A 94 -11.84 11.42 15.83
C LYS A 94 -11.60 12.89 15.48
N SER A 95 -10.39 13.28 15.07
CA SER A 95 -10.06 14.65 14.66
C SER A 95 -10.84 15.05 13.41
N LYS A 96 -11.53 16.20 13.47
CA LYS A 96 -12.27 16.76 12.32
C LYS A 96 -11.31 17.17 11.21
N GLU A 97 -10.15 17.70 11.58
CA GLU A 97 -9.09 18.12 10.67
C GLU A 97 -8.54 16.93 9.89
N ALA A 98 -8.25 15.82 10.58
CA ALA A 98 -7.78 14.58 9.98
C ALA A 98 -8.81 14.00 8.99
N LYS A 99 -10.09 13.98 9.38
CA LYS A 99 -11.18 13.52 8.50
C LYS A 99 -11.34 14.41 7.27
N ALA A 100 -11.28 15.73 7.43
CA ALA A 100 -11.40 16.67 6.32
C ALA A 100 -10.23 16.53 5.33
N ALA A 101 -9.00 16.33 5.83
CA ALA A 101 -7.84 16.07 4.99
C ALA A 101 -8.00 14.77 4.19
N LEU A 102 -8.41 13.67 4.84
CA LEU A 102 -8.69 12.41 4.15
C LEU A 102 -9.78 12.57 3.09
N ALA A 103 -10.87 13.29 3.40
CA ALA A 103 -11.95 13.52 2.45
C ALA A 103 -11.48 14.25 1.18
N ARG A 104 -10.63 15.28 1.32
CA ARG A 104 -10.04 16.00 0.16
C ARG A 104 -9.10 15.10 -0.65
N ALA A 105 -8.22 14.36 0.02
CA ALA A 105 -7.33 13.41 -0.62
C ALA A 105 -8.10 12.32 -1.42
N THR A 106 -9.14 11.76 -0.82
CA THR A 106 -10.05 10.80 -1.46
C THR A 106 -10.77 11.43 -2.66
N ALA A 107 -11.25 12.67 -2.55
CA ALA A 107 -11.92 13.36 -3.65
C ALA A 107 -10.98 13.60 -4.84
N GLY A 108 -9.76 14.08 -4.57
CA GLY A 108 -8.75 14.32 -5.61
C GLY A 108 -8.33 13.03 -6.32
N MET A 109 -8.09 11.95 -5.57
CA MET A 109 -7.76 10.65 -6.17
C MET A 109 -8.94 10.04 -6.94
N THR A 110 -10.17 10.20 -6.45
CA THR A 110 -11.38 9.76 -7.16
C THR A 110 -11.55 10.48 -8.49
N ALA A 111 -11.34 11.80 -8.52
CA ALA A 111 -11.38 12.57 -9.76
C ALA A 111 -10.32 12.06 -10.75
N ARG A 112 -9.09 11.82 -10.26
CA ARG A 112 -8.01 11.28 -11.09
C ARG A 112 -8.35 9.90 -11.68
N LEU A 113 -8.95 9.01 -10.89
CA LEU A 113 -9.37 7.69 -11.34
C LEU A 113 -10.45 7.77 -12.42
N ASN A 114 -11.43 8.66 -12.26
CA ASN A 114 -12.47 8.88 -13.27
C ASN A 114 -11.88 9.39 -14.60
N ASP A 115 -10.87 10.26 -14.55
CA ASP A 115 -10.20 10.76 -15.76
C ASP A 115 -9.49 9.64 -16.53
N VAL A 116 -8.78 8.75 -15.83
CA VAL A 116 -8.03 7.64 -16.44
C VAL A 116 -8.87 6.41 -16.75
N GLU A 117 -10.11 6.31 -16.26
CA GLU A 117 -11.04 5.20 -16.54
C GLU A 117 -11.34 5.05 -18.06
N SER A 118 -11.03 6.09 -18.85
CA SER A 118 -11.03 6.08 -20.31
C SER A 118 -9.93 5.21 -20.94
N ASN A 119 -8.85 4.86 -20.21
CA ASN A 119 -7.70 4.09 -20.70
C ASN A 119 -7.77 2.60 -20.30
N LYS A 120 -8.01 1.73 -21.29
CA LYS A 120 -8.48 0.33 -21.16
C LYS A 120 -7.49 -0.76 -20.65
N HIS A 121 -6.46 -0.44 -19.85
CA HIS A 121 -5.33 -1.39 -19.67
C HIS A 121 -5.19 -2.02 -18.28
N GLY A 122 -6.08 -1.74 -17.33
CA GLY A 122 -6.12 -2.40 -16.02
C GLY A 122 -4.96 -2.06 -15.06
N MET A 123 -3.94 -1.36 -15.53
CA MET A 123 -2.95 -0.66 -14.69
C MET A 123 -3.39 0.80 -14.53
N PHE A 124 -3.20 1.37 -13.35
CA PHE A 124 -3.49 2.78 -13.11
C PHE A 124 -2.30 3.65 -13.52
N CYS A 125 -1.11 3.31 -13.02
CA CYS A 125 0.10 4.07 -13.33
C CYS A 125 1.25 3.15 -13.79
N CYS A 126 1.67 2.22 -12.93
CA CYS A 126 2.71 1.25 -13.22
C CYS A 126 2.73 0.15 -12.14
N GLY A 127 3.43 -0.96 -12.40
CA GLY A 127 3.50 -2.09 -11.46
C GLY A 127 4.09 -1.77 -10.09
N THR A 128 4.84 -0.67 -9.93
CA THR A 128 5.31 -0.21 -8.61
C THR A 128 4.23 0.51 -7.81
N CYS A 129 3.34 1.27 -8.47
CA CYS A 129 2.32 2.07 -7.80
C CYS A 129 1.03 1.29 -7.59
N ASP A 130 0.65 0.46 -8.57
CA ASP A 130 -0.64 -0.23 -8.57
C ASP A 130 -0.91 -1.05 -7.29
N PRO A 131 0.07 -1.75 -6.67
CA PRO A 131 -0.17 -2.40 -5.39
C PRO A 131 -0.58 -1.45 -4.26
N ALA A 132 0.00 -0.25 -4.17
CA ALA A 132 -0.37 0.74 -3.16
C ALA A 132 -1.80 1.27 -3.40
N LEU A 133 -2.15 1.53 -4.66
CA LEU A 133 -3.52 1.85 -5.04
C LEU A 133 -4.51 0.75 -4.62
N TRP A 134 -4.21 -0.52 -4.91
CA TRP A 134 -5.09 -1.63 -4.58
C TRP A 134 -5.33 -1.72 -3.07
N ARG A 135 -4.27 -1.58 -2.27
CA ARG A 135 -4.38 -1.56 -0.80
C ARG A 135 -5.25 -0.40 -0.30
N ASN A 136 -5.08 0.79 -0.87
CA ASN A 136 -5.90 1.95 -0.53
C ASN A 136 -7.39 1.73 -0.87
N ILE A 137 -7.69 1.22 -2.07
CA ILE A 137 -9.04 0.88 -2.50
C ILE A 137 -9.68 -0.13 -1.54
N THR A 138 -8.97 -1.22 -1.26
CA THR A 138 -9.43 -2.29 -0.36
C THR A 138 -9.76 -1.80 1.05
N SER A 139 -9.05 -0.78 1.54
CA SER A 139 -9.31 -0.20 2.86
C SER A 139 -10.63 0.57 2.96
N GLY A 140 -11.35 0.78 1.85
CA GLY A 140 -12.58 1.56 1.79
C GLY A 140 -12.36 3.06 1.55
N GLY A 141 -11.13 3.46 1.19
CA GLY A 141 -10.79 4.85 0.93
C GLY A 141 -11.35 5.42 -0.38
N LEU A 142 -11.89 4.58 -1.28
CA LEU A 142 -12.33 4.95 -2.63
C LEU A 142 -13.58 4.14 -3.07
N HIS A 143 -14.48 4.76 -3.83
CA HIS A 143 -15.67 4.10 -4.39
C HIS A 143 -15.32 3.22 -5.62
N LYS A 144 -16.23 2.31 -6.01
CA LYS A 144 -16.09 1.39 -7.18
C LYS A 144 -14.86 0.45 -7.10
N SER A 145 -14.59 -0.11 -5.93
CA SER A 145 -13.43 -0.97 -5.65
C SER A 145 -13.28 -2.15 -6.61
N ASP A 146 -14.38 -2.86 -6.88
CA ASP A 146 -14.31 -4.21 -7.44
C ASP A 146 -13.87 -4.21 -8.91
N ARG A 147 -14.26 -3.18 -9.67
CA ARG A 147 -13.86 -3.03 -11.08
C ARG A 147 -12.37 -2.76 -11.20
N TRP A 148 -11.83 -1.85 -10.39
CA TRP A 148 -10.42 -1.49 -10.39
C TRP A 148 -9.56 -2.68 -9.96
N LEU A 149 -9.93 -3.34 -8.86
CA LEU A 149 -9.23 -4.51 -8.38
C LEU A 149 -9.28 -5.65 -9.41
N SER A 150 -10.45 -5.95 -9.99
CA SER A 150 -10.58 -6.98 -11.03
C SER A 150 -9.73 -6.69 -12.27
N SER A 151 -9.66 -5.43 -12.69
CA SER A 151 -8.83 -5.03 -13.84
C SER A 151 -7.33 -5.10 -13.50
N GLY A 152 -6.96 -4.71 -12.28
CA GLY A 152 -5.61 -4.86 -11.73
C GLY A 152 -5.16 -6.31 -11.71
N MET A 153 -6.02 -7.24 -11.30
CA MET A 153 -5.70 -8.68 -11.30
C MET A 153 -5.46 -9.22 -12.72
N LYS A 154 -6.23 -8.76 -13.73
CA LYS A 154 -5.98 -9.11 -15.14
C LYS A 154 -4.62 -8.60 -15.61
N ALA A 155 -4.27 -7.36 -15.26
CA ALA A 155 -2.98 -6.78 -15.60
C ALA A 155 -1.82 -7.51 -14.90
N LEU A 156 -1.98 -7.86 -13.62
CA LEU A 156 -0.99 -8.62 -12.86
C LEU A 156 -0.74 -9.99 -13.50
N LYS A 157 -1.82 -10.73 -13.83
CA LYS A 157 -1.74 -12.01 -14.53
C LYS A 157 -0.99 -11.92 -15.86
N ALA A 158 -1.22 -10.88 -16.64
CA ALA A 158 -0.53 -10.66 -17.91
C ALA A 158 0.99 -10.41 -17.75
N HIS A 159 1.44 -10.08 -16.54
CA HIS A 159 2.84 -9.83 -16.23
C HIS A 159 3.54 -11.00 -15.52
N ARG A 160 2.89 -12.17 -15.38
CA ARG A 160 3.56 -13.37 -14.88
C ARG A 160 4.88 -13.64 -15.63
N ASP A 161 5.87 -14.14 -14.89
CA ASP A 161 7.20 -14.51 -15.40
C ASP A 161 7.40 -16.03 -15.54
N ASP A 162 6.33 -16.81 -15.37
CA ASP A 162 6.29 -18.28 -15.33
C ASP A 162 7.16 -18.92 -14.24
N GLN A 163 7.68 -18.12 -13.31
CA GLN A 163 8.47 -18.54 -12.16
C GLN A 163 7.77 -18.21 -10.84
N GLY A 164 6.46 -18.01 -10.83
CA GLY A 164 5.73 -17.65 -9.61
C GLY A 164 6.00 -16.22 -9.15
N ARG A 165 6.43 -15.32 -10.05
CA ARG A 165 6.50 -13.87 -9.81
C ARG A 165 5.87 -13.11 -10.97
N TRP A 166 5.88 -11.79 -10.85
CA TRP A 166 5.38 -10.87 -11.86
C TRP A 166 6.47 -9.88 -12.26
N ARG A 167 6.63 -9.68 -13.56
CA ARG A 167 7.51 -8.66 -14.13
C ARG A 167 6.98 -7.28 -13.76
N ARG A 168 7.87 -6.35 -13.39
CA ARG A 168 7.57 -4.94 -13.05
C ARG A 168 6.87 -4.70 -11.71
N PHE A 169 6.43 -5.74 -11.00
CA PHE A 169 5.77 -5.61 -9.70
C PHE A 169 6.74 -5.96 -8.56
N PRO A 170 6.85 -5.13 -7.51
CA PRO A 170 7.66 -5.46 -6.34
C PRO A 170 7.05 -6.67 -5.61
N PHE A 171 7.77 -7.80 -5.59
CA PHE A 171 7.21 -9.10 -5.25
C PHE A 171 6.49 -9.15 -3.89
N PHE A 172 7.15 -8.79 -2.78
CA PHE A 172 6.54 -8.92 -1.46
C PHE A 172 5.49 -7.84 -1.19
N PHE A 173 5.70 -6.64 -1.72
CA PHE A 173 4.69 -5.59 -1.60
C PHE A 173 3.42 -5.93 -2.38
N THR A 174 3.56 -6.61 -3.52
CA THR A 174 2.41 -7.11 -4.29
C THR A 174 1.69 -8.22 -3.54
N LEU A 175 2.41 -9.18 -2.96
CA LEU A 175 1.81 -10.20 -2.09
C LEU A 175 1.06 -9.59 -0.91
N LEU A 176 1.63 -8.55 -0.29
CA LEU A 176 0.98 -7.81 0.79
C LEU A 176 -0.34 -7.15 0.33
N ALA A 177 -0.41 -6.64 -0.90
CA ALA A 177 -1.66 -6.16 -1.46
C ALA A 177 -2.67 -7.30 -1.70
N LEU A 178 -2.21 -8.43 -2.24
CA LEU A 178 -3.07 -9.58 -2.56
C LEU A 178 -3.74 -10.20 -1.34
N VAL A 179 -3.05 -10.30 -0.20
CA VAL A 179 -3.64 -10.85 1.03
C VAL A 179 -4.72 -9.95 1.63
N GLU A 180 -4.79 -8.69 1.22
CA GLU A 180 -5.83 -7.75 1.65
C GLU A 180 -7.07 -7.81 0.73
N ILE A 181 -6.92 -8.27 -0.51
CA ILE A 181 -8.00 -8.27 -1.52
C ILE A 181 -8.84 -9.55 -1.43
N ASP A 182 -10.12 -9.40 -1.06
CA ASP A 182 -11.09 -10.51 -1.12
C ASP A 182 -11.69 -10.68 -2.52
N LEU A 183 -10.86 -11.16 -3.46
CA LEU A 183 -11.31 -11.58 -4.79
C LEU A 183 -10.74 -12.94 -5.12
N LYS A 184 -11.53 -13.78 -5.81
CA LYS A 184 -11.04 -15.06 -6.34
C LYS A 184 -9.80 -14.86 -7.21
N ALA A 185 -9.78 -13.83 -8.05
CA ALA A 185 -8.64 -13.54 -8.92
C ALA A 185 -7.35 -13.24 -8.12
N ALA A 186 -7.45 -12.55 -6.96
CA ALA A 186 -6.30 -12.32 -6.09
C ALA A 186 -5.80 -13.64 -5.47
N ARG A 187 -6.72 -14.52 -5.06
CA ARG A 187 -6.38 -15.88 -4.59
C ARG A 187 -5.69 -16.72 -5.68
N ASP A 188 -6.14 -16.63 -6.92
CA ASP A 188 -5.51 -17.33 -8.05
C ASP A 188 -4.07 -16.83 -8.31
N GLU A 189 -3.80 -15.54 -8.10
CA GLU A 189 -2.44 -14.99 -8.16
C GLU A 189 -1.59 -15.39 -6.94
N MET A 190 -2.17 -15.48 -5.74
CA MET A 190 -1.49 -16.03 -4.56
C MET A 190 -1.09 -17.50 -4.75
N LYS A 191 -1.99 -18.33 -5.31
CA LYS A 191 -1.69 -19.73 -5.70
C LYS A 191 -0.54 -19.82 -6.68
N TYR A 192 -0.50 -18.93 -7.67
CA TYR A 192 0.61 -18.86 -8.63
C TYR A 192 1.95 -18.51 -7.95
N ALA A 193 1.96 -17.63 -6.95
CA ALA A 193 3.17 -17.23 -6.24
C ALA A 193 3.57 -18.15 -5.06
N ALA A 194 2.69 -19.05 -4.63
CA ALA A 194 2.88 -19.92 -3.47
C ALA A 194 4.23 -20.68 -3.46
N PRO A 195 4.70 -21.30 -4.56
CA PRO A 195 5.99 -22.00 -4.55
C PRO A 195 7.19 -21.10 -4.21
N LYS A 196 7.12 -19.80 -4.55
CA LYS A 196 8.16 -18.83 -4.17
C LYS A 196 8.05 -18.40 -2.72
N CYS A 197 6.84 -18.35 -2.16
CA CYS A 197 6.63 -18.12 -0.72
C CYS A 197 7.19 -19.28 0.11
N GLU A 198 6.89 -20.54 -0.24
CA GLU A 198 7.45 -21.74 0.40
C GLU A 198 8.98 -21.72 0.40
N SER A 199 9.56 -21.50 -0.78
CA SER A 199 11.02 -21.40 -0.95
C SER A 199 11.64 -20.25 -0.16
N TYR A 200 10.90 -19.14 0.03
CA TYR A 200 11.38 -18.02 0.84
C TYR A 200 11.38 -18.37 2.33
N ILE A 201 10.29 -18.94 2.85
CA ILE A 201 10.16 -19.35 4.25
C ILE A 201 11.23 -20.39 4.60
N ALA A 202 11.42 -21.41 3.75
CA ALA A 202 12.43 -22.45 3.99
C ALA A 202 13.86 -21.90 4.13
N ARG A 203 14.19 -20.83 3.40
CA ARG A 203 15.55 -20.24 3.35
C ARG A 203 15.80 -19.13 4.37
N ASN A 204 14.76 -18.54 4.97
CA ASN A 204 14.90 -17.36 5.80
C ASN A 204 14.40 -17.62 7.22
N LYS A 205 15.27 -17.43 8.21
CA LYS A 205 14.95 -17.55 9.65
C LYS A 205 15.37 -16.31 10.45
N GLY A 206 15.51 -15.17 9.77
CA GLY A 206 16.07 -13.96 10.35
C GLY A 206 15.06 -13.14 11.16
N THR A 207 15.54 -12.50 12.22
CA THR A 207 14.76 -11.62 13.10
C THR A 207 14.75 -10.15 12.65
N ARG A 208 15.49 -9.81 11.58
CA ARG A 208 15.50 -8.44 11.04
C ARG A 208 14.07 -8.02 10.67
N PRO A 209 13.64 -6.77 10.96
CA PRO A 209 12.25 -6.35 10.76
C PRO A 209 11.69 -6.65 9.37
N ILE A 210 12.46 -6.37 8.31
CA ILE A 210 12.05 -6.65 6.92
C ILE A 210 11.86 -8.15 6.66
N ILE A 211 12.72 -9.01 7.21
CA ILE A 211 12.58 -10.46 7.05
C ILE A 211 11.33 -10.94 7.78
N LYS A 212 11.12 -10.49 9.02
CA LYS A 212 9.93 -10.83 9.81
C LYS A 212 8.64 -10.46 9.05
N ARG A 213 8.57 -9.26 8.47
CA ARG A 213 7.41 -8.82 7.70
C ARG A 213 7.19 -9.67 6.44
N ARG A 214 8.26 -9.98 5.70
CA ARG A 214 8.17 -10.82 4.48
C ARG A 214 7.76 -12.25 4.79
N LEU A 215 8.26 -12.83 5.88
CA LEU A 215 7.84 -14.15 6.36
C LEU A 215 6.35 -14.16 6.67
N ALA A 216 5.87 -13.20 7.47
CA ALA A 216 4.46 -13.10 7.82
C ALA A 216 3.55 -12.89 6.60
N VAL A 217 3.98 -12.11 5.59
CA VAL A 217 3.25 -11.99 4.32
C VAL A 217 3.23 -13.31 3.57
N ALA A 218 4.37 -14.00 3.45
CA ALA A 218 4.46 -15.28 2.76
C ALA A 218 3.60 -16.37 3.43
N GLU A 219 3.57 -16.41 4.77
CA GLU A 219 2.73 -17.33 5.55
C GLU A 219 1.24 -17.10 5.26
N ARG A 220 0.76 -15.86 5.34
CA ARG A 220 -0.64 -15.51 5.01
C ARG A 220 -1.02 -15.87 3.58
N VAL A 221 -0.09 -15.69 2.63
CA VAL A 221 -0.31 -16.09 1.23
C VAL A 221 -0.57 -17.60 1.14
N LEU A 222 0.23 -18.42 1.83
CA LEU A 222 0.08 -19.87 1.82
C LEU A 222 -1.21 -20.32 2.53
N GLU A 223 -1.57 -19.69 3.65
CA GLU A 223 -2.82 -19.94 4.36
C GLU A 223 -4.04 -19.70 3.46
N ILE A 224 -4.07 -18.56 2.75
CA ILE A 224 -5.19 -18.22 1.87
C ILE A 224 -5.18 -19.06 0.59
N ALA A 225 -4.00 -19.37 0.05
CA ALA A 225 -3.87 -20.16 -1.17
C ALA A 225 -4.22 -21.65 -0.97
N ALA A 226 -4.22 -22.15 0.27
CA ALA A 226 -4.62 -23.51 0.58
C ALA A 226 -6.15 -23.74 0.51
N VAL A 227 -6.95 -22.65 0.52
CA VAL A 227 -8.42 -22.67 0.43
C VAL A 227 -8.88 -22.52 -1.03
#